data_AF-A0A7V3U340-F1
#
_entry.id   AF-A0A7V3U340-F1
#
_cell.length_a   1.000
_cell.length_b   1.000
_cell.length_c   1.000
_cell.angle_alpha   90.00
_cell.angle_beta   90.00
_cell.angle_gamma   90.00
#
_symmetry.space_group_name_H-M   'P 1'
#
loop_
_entity.id
_entity.type
_entity.pdbx_description
1 polymer ?
#
loop_
_entity_poly.entity_id
_entity_poly.type
_entity_poly.pdbx_seq_one_letter_code
_entity_poly.pdbx_strand_id
1 'polypeptide(L)' 'MAFDVKTNSLAEYWMPFTDNKGFKQNPRLITQAKGVYMTDHKGGTVID' A
#
# COMPACT_ATOMS: atom_id res chain seq x y z
N MET A 1 7.67 -27.97 12.78
CA MET A 1 6.43 -27.17 12.67
C MET A 1 6.72 -26.07 11.67
N ALA A 2 6.09 -26.09 10.50
CA ALA A 2 6.23 -25.00 9.55
C ALA A 2 5.49 -23.80 10.14
N PHE A 3 6.19 -22.67 10.34
CA PHE A 3 5.51 -21.42 10.65
C PHE A 3 4.59 -21.10 9.47
N ASP A 4 3.29 -20.96 9.74
CA ASP A 4 2.31 -20.46 8.78
C ASP A 4 2.61 -18.98 8.52
N VAL A 5 3.64 -18.72 7.71
CA VAL A 5 4.06 -17.37 7.34
C VAL A 5 3.09 -16.91 6.26
N LYS A 6 2.00 -16.30 6.69
CA LYS A 6 1.07 -15.62 5.80
C LYS A 6 1.83 -14.53 5.04
N THR A 7 1.82 -14.61 3.71
CA THR A 7 2.38 -13.56 2.85
C THR A 7 1.66 -12.24 3.12
N ASN A 8 2.39 -11.12 3.10
CA ASN A 8 1.78 -9.79 3.20
C ASN A 8 0.71 -9.63 2.11
N SER A 9 -0.55 -9.49 2.55
CA SER A 9 -1.74 -9.42 1.71
C SER A 9 -2.55 -8.19 2.06
N LEU A 10 -3.24 -7.63 1.07
CA LEU A 10 -4.19 -6.54 1.26
C LEU A 10 -5.63 -7.04 1.48
N ALA A 11 -5.84 -8.36 1.55
CA ALA A 11 -7.18 -8.96 1.60
C ALA A 11 -7.99 -8.47 2.80
N GLU A 12 -7.34 -8.37 3.97
CA GLU A 12 -7.95 -7.99 5.25
C GLU A 12 -8.12 -6.47 5.41
N TYR A 13 -7.49 -5.67 4.55
CA TYR A 13 -7.56 -4.23 4.66
C TYR A 13 -8.81 -3.68 3.97
N TRP A 14 -9.56 -2.86 4.71
CA TRP A 14 -10.70 -2.10 4.21
C TRP A 14 -10.42 -0.60 4.33
N MET A 15 -10.24 0.05 3.19
CA MET A 15 -9.98 1.48 3.11
C MET A 15 -11.30 2.27 3.09
N PRO A 16 -11.43 3.31 3.94
CA PRO A 16 -12.61 4.17 3.95
C PRO A 16 -12.65 5.01 2.67
N PHE A 17 -13.87 5.30 2.19
CA PHE A 17 -14.13 6.16 1.02
C PHE A 17 -13.33 5.79 -0.25
N THR A 18 -12.97 4.52 -0.42
CA THR A 18 -12.11 4.03 -1.50
C THR A 18 -12.74 2.83 -2.20
N ASP A 19 -12.57 2.70 -3.52
CA ASP A 19 -12.82 1.42 -4.22
C ASP A 19 -11.75 0.41 -3.79
N ASN A 20 -12.14 -0.47 -2.88
CA ASN A 20 -11.26 -1.47 -2.30
C ASN A 20 -10.84 -2.54 -3.31
N LYS A 21 -11.69 -2.85 -4.30
CA LYS A 21 -11.34 -3.86 -5.31
C LYS A 21 -10.26 -3.31 -6.25
N GLY A 22 -10.46 -2.10 -6.77
CA GLY A 22 -9.47 -1.42 -7.60
C GLY A 22 -8.16 -1.13 -6.85
N PHE A 23 -8.24 -0.68 -5.59
CA PHE A 23 -7.05 -0.47 -4.77
C PHE A 23 -6.25 -1.77 -4.56
N LYS A 24 -6.90 -2.88 -4.23
CA LYS A 24 -6.21 -4.17 -4.04
C LYS A 24 -5.55 -4.69 -5.32
N GLN A 25 -6.06 -4.33 -6.50
CA GLN A 25 -5.48 -4.68 -7.80
C GLN A 25 -4.24 -3.84 -8.17
N ASN A 26 -4.24 -2.55 -7.85
CA ASN A 26 -3.10 -1.65 -8.08
C ASN A 26 -2.93 -0.69 -6.90
N PRO A 27 -2.33 -1.17 -5.80
CA PRO A 27 -2.26 -0.40 -4.57
C PRO A 27 -1.30 0.77 -4.74
N ARG A 28 -1.66 1.92 -4.15
CA ARG A 28 -0.84 3.13 -4.12
C ARG A 28 -0.26 3.33 -2.72
N LEU A 29 0.68 2.46 -2.36
CA LEU A 29 1.32 2.48 -1.03
C LEU A 29 2.44 3.51 -1.01
N ILE A 30 2.48 4.31 0.06
CA ILE A 30 3.55 5.26 0.38
C ILE A 30 4.48 4.63 1.43
N THR A 31 5.78 4.69 1.20
CA THR A 31 6.81 4.08 2.06
C THR A 31 7.62 5.12 2.84
N GLN A 32 7.66 6.37 2.37
CA GLN A 32 8.34 7.49 3.02
C GLN A 32 7.63 8.81 2.71
N ALA A 33 7.73 9.79 3.61
CA ALA A 33 7.33 11.17 3.36
C ALA A 33 8.40 12.14 3.90
N LYS A 34 8.69 13.21 3.16
CA LYS A 34 9.61 14.29 3.56
C LYS A 34 9.22 15.62 2.91
N GLY A 35 8.81 16.59 3.71
CA GLY A 35 8.29 17.86 3.19
C GLY A 35 7.02 17.63 2.38
N VAL A 36 6.92 18.24 1.19
CA VAL A 36 5.78 18.09 0.25
C VAL A 36 5.89 16.87 -0.67
N TYR A 37 6.87 16.00 -0.44
CA TYR A 37 7.13 14.84 -1.28
C TYR A 37 6.93 13.53 -0.52
N MET A 38 6.26 12.60 -1.18
CA MET A 38 6.10 11.22 -0.77
C MET A 38 6.83 10.27 -1.73
N THR A 39 7.22 9.11 -1.23
CA THR A 39 7.80 8.03 -2.03
C THR A 39 6.85 6.85 -2.06
N ASP A 40 6.49 6.38 -3.26
CA ASP A 40 5.67 5.18 -3.41
C ASP A 40 6.50 3.89 -3.27
N HIS A 41 5.83 2.76 -3.05
CA HIS A 41 6.45 1.44 -2.95
C HIS A 41 7.14 0.92 -4.22
N LYS A 42 6.96 1.60 -5.37
CA LYS A 42 7.66 1.32 -6.63
C LYS A 42 8.91 2.21 -6.79
N GLY A 43 9.20 3.09 -5.82
CA GLY A 43 10.31 4.04 -5.84
C GLY A 43 10.00 5.37 -6.54
N GLY A 44 8.75 5.61 -6.93
CA GLY A 44 8.29 6.86 -7.52
C GLY A 44 8.19 7.98 -6.50
N THR A 45 8.32 9.24 -6.96
CA THR A 45 8.09 10.43 -6.14
C THR A 45 6.72 11.03 -6.47
N VAL A 46 5.96 11.36 -5.44
CA VAL A 46 4.61 11.95 -5.51
C VAL A 46 4.61 13.27 -4.74
N ILE A 47 3.94 14.30 -5.26
CA ILE A 47 3.69 15.56 -4.53
C ILE A 47 2.42 15.37 -3.70
N ASP A 48 2.48 15.73 -2.42
CA ASP A 48 1.33 15.77 -1.49
C ASP A 48 0.37 16.93 -1.80
#